data_AF-A0A554K674-F1
#
_entry.id   AF-A0A554K674-F1
#
_cell.length_a   1.000
_cell.length_b   1.000
_cell.length_c   1.000
_cell.angle_alpha   90.00
_cell.angle_beta   90.00
_cell.angle_gamma   90.00
#
_symmetry.space_group_name_H-M   'P 1'
#
loop_
_entity.id
_entity.type
_entity.pdbx_description
1 polymer ?
#
loop_
_entity_poly.entity_id
_entity_poly.type
_entity_poly.pdbx_seq_one_letter_code
_entity_poly.pdbx_strand_id
1 'polypeptide(L)'
;MSPQEQLIQSLISKGYLKTPRIRDAFRAIDRADFVLPEHKNAAYGNYPLPIGNGQTISQPLTVAFMLEVLGPQPGEKILDIGSGSGWTTALLAHIVSQKSESGVKSRESGEGRDGKIFAIERIPELYRFGNVNIEKSGFTAHGIVKTFCKDGTQGLPQYAPFDKILASATASEDIPLAWKDQLKIGGRIVAPIGNSLLLFIKKSADDWEKKEFPGFAFVPLIRNQRLEVGDQKEKNQKGEKKWRTNFKKGVGIFFLIFLAGATTFTNETYRPHTNFKGAKQVEIMPGLGSRKIGALLKKEGIIRSKWIFVAYVSLDNKASYLQPGTYVFTDTIAIPEIARLLAGNAKKEITITIIEGWNADDIESYLASQNIIHDESFQAFTQPEPSHTFAARFEFLKDKPKTAGLEGYLFPDTYRVFSGSSAKEIIEKMLGNFDKKLIPELRNEISRKGKTIFEIVTMASLIEKEVVSDEDRAVVSGILWKRLQLGIPLQVDATINYIRNQELGIRNYENNRKISIADTKIDSPYNTYLYRGLPAGPISNPGISAIRAAMYPKESPYLYYLSTPEGKTIFSRTLEDHNIAKAKYLTK
;
A
#
# COMPACT_ATOMS: atom_id res chain seq x y z
N MET A 1 15.49 22.15 -20.84
CA MET A 1 15.38 22.06 -19.37
C MET A 1 15.78 20.65 -18.96
N SER A 2 16.71 20.50 -18.00
CA SER A 2 17.16 19.17 -17.56
C SER A 2 16.00 18.39 -16.90
N PRO A 3 16.04 17.04 -16.84
CA PRO A 3 15.08 16.26 -16.06
C PRO A 3 14.90 16.76 -14.63
N GLN A 4 16.00 17.09 -13.97
CA GLN A 4 16.00 17.66 -12.62
C GLN A 4 15.24 18.97 -12.56
N GLU A 5 15.51 19.91 -13.47
CA GLU A 5 14.83 21.21 -13.46
C GLU A 5 13.34 21.05 -13.83
N GLN A 6 12.96 20.09 -14.69
CA GLN A 6 11.54 19.78 -14.96
C GLN A 6 10.81 19.30 -13.70
N LEU A 7 11.41 18.39 -12.94
CA LEU A 7 10.88 17.94 -11.65
C LEU A 7 10.75 19.11 -10.67
N ILE A 8 11.79 19.94 -10.55
CA ILE A 8 11.81 21.10 -9.65
C ILE A 8 10.70 22.09 -10.03
N GLN A 9 10.54 22.43 -11.31
CA GLN A 9 9.48 23.32 -11.78
C GLN A 9 8.08 22.74 -11.56
N SER A 10 7.92 21.42 -11.68
CA SER A 10 6.67 20.74 -11.32
C SER A 10 6.34 20.88 -9.82
N LEU A 11 7.34 20.68 -8.94
CA LEU A 11 7.15 20.87 -7.49
C LEU A 11 6.88 22.34 -7.11
N ILE A 12 7.51 23.29 -7.80
CA ILE A 12 7.29 24.73 -7.61
C ILE A 12 5.87 25.12 -8.04
N SER A 13 5.48 24.77 -9.27
CA SER A 13 4.17 25.15 -9.83
C SER A 13 2.99 24.54 -9.07
N LYS A 14 3.16 23.34 -8.51
CA LYS A 14 2.16 22.70 -7.64
C LYS A 14 2.20 23.19 -6.18
N GLY A 15 3.12 24.10 -5.86
CA GLY A 15 3.22 24.70 -4.52
C GLY A 15 3.81 23.79 -3.45
N TYR A 16 4.52 22.71 -3.81
CA TYR A 16 5.20 21.84 -2.84
C TYR A 16 6.60 22.33 -2.48
N LEU A 17 7.25 23.06 -3.37
CA LEU A 17 8.60 23.60 -3.19
C LEU A 17 8.58 25.12 -3.32
N LYS A 18 8.60 25.81 -2.18
CA LYS A 18 8.28 27.23 -2.01
C LYS A 18 9.53 28.06 -1.67
N THR A 19 10.32 27.58 -0.73
CA THR A 19 11.41 28.34 -0.12
C THR A 19 12.64 28.37 -1.05
N PRO A 20 13.17 29.55 -1.42
CA PRO A 20 14.30 29.68 -2.33
C PRO A 20 15.52 28.81 -1.98
N ARG A 21 15.97 28.80 -0.73
CA ARG A 21 17.10 27.95 -0.31
C ARG A 21 16.90 26.46 -0.53
N ILE A 22 15.66 25.98 -0.36
CA ILE A 22 15.31 24.57 -0.53
C ILE A 22 15.26 24.26 -2.04
N ARG A 23 14.76 25.19 -2.86
CA ARG A 23 14.84 25.09 -4.32
C ARG A 23 16.30 24.99 -4.79
N ASP A 24 17.17 25.81 -4.23
CA ASP A 24 18.59 25.80 -4.58
C ASP A 24 19.26 24.50 -4.16
N ALA A 25 18.92 23.93 -3.00
CA ALA A 25 19.38 22.61 -2.60
C ALA A 25 18.93 21.50 -3.56
N PHE A 26 17.67 21.52 -3.99
CA PHE A 26 17.15 20.56 -4.98
C PHE A 26 17.86 20.67 -6.33
N ARG A 27 18.33 21.87 -6.72
CA ARG A 27 19.12 22.07 -7.94
C ARG A 27 20.57 21.63 -7.78
N ALA A 28 21.16 21.87 -6.62
CA ALA A 28 22.56 21.55 -6.34
C ALA A 28 22.79 20.05 -6.11
N ILE A 29 21.81 19.35 -5.53
CA ILE A 29 21.93 17.94 -5.15
C ILE A 29 21.07 17.08 -6.08
N ASP A 30 21.72 16.48 -7.08
CA ASP A 30 21.04 15.62 -8.04
C ASP A 30 20.63 14.29 -7.40
N ARG A 31 19.33 14.01 -7.36
CA ARG A 31 18.76 12.74 -6.83
C ARG A 31 19.33 11.52 -7.55
N ALA A 32 19.73 11.63 -8.82
CA ALA A 32 20.31 10.52 -9.59
C ALA A 32 21.64 9.99 -9.01
N ASP A 33 22.33 10.78 -8.18
CA ASP A 33 23.55 10.34 -7.50
C ASP A 33 23.27 9.52 -6.23
N PHE A 34 22.01 9.44 -5.80
CA PHE A 34 21.57 8.79 -4.55
C PHE A 34 20.61 7.62 -4.81
N VAL A 35 20.61 7.07 -6.02
CA VAL A 35 19.83 5.88 -6.38
C VAL A 35 20.76 4.77 -6.87
N LEU A 36 20.26 3.54 -6.90
CA LEU A 36 20.99 2.43 -7.51
C LEU A 36 21.20 2.71 -9.02
N PRO A 37 22.29 2.20 -9.64
CA PRO A 37 22.62 2.47 -11.04
C PRO A 37 21.46 2.25 -12.01
N GLU A 38 20.68 1.17 -11.81
CA GLU A 38 19.50 0.81 -12.60
C GLU A 38 18.34 1.80 -12.49
N HIS A 39 18.34 2.67 -11.49
CA HIS A 39 17.28 3.64 -11.22
C HIS A 39 17.66 5.09 -11.58
N LYS A 40 18.87 5.34 -12.12
CA LYS A 40 19.33 6.68 -12.48
C LYS A 40 18.37 7.40 -13.44
N ASN A 41 17.87 6.71 -14.46
CA ASN A 41 16.95 7.32 -15.43
C ASN A 41 15.57 7.63 -14.82
N ALA A 42 15.18 6.88 -13.78
CA ALA A 42 13.92 7.06 -13.06
C ALA A 42 14.02 8.08 -11.89
N ALA A 43 15.23 8.54 -11.55
CA ALA A 43 15.48 9.38 -10.37
C ALA A 43 14.69 10.69 -10.34
N TYR A 44 14.26 11.18 -11.51
CA TYR A 44 13.54 12.45 -11.65
C TYR A 44 12.02 12.29 -11.65
N GLY A 45 11.52 11.05 -11.58
CA GLY A 45 10.10 10.79 -11.38
C GLY A 45 9.62 11.13 -9.98
N ASN A 46 8.40 11.64 -9.87
CA ASN A 46 7.78 11.97 -8.58
C ASN A 46 7.16 10.74 -7.89
N TYR A 47 7.99 9.72 -7.65
CA TYR A 47 7.63 8.46 -6.98
C TYR A 47 8.83 7.92 -6.18
N PRO A 48 8.61 7.04 -5.20
CA PRO A 48 9.70 6.41 -4.45
C PRO A 48 10.46 5.42 -5.34
N LEU A 49 11.73 5.17 -5.03
CA LEU A 49 12.57 4.19 -5.72
C LEU A 49 13.22 3.23 -4.72
N PRO A 50 13.41 1.94 -5.06
CA PRO A 50 14.10 1.03 -4.16
C PRO A 50 15.58 1.40 -4.03
N ILE A 51 16.13 1.22 -2.82
CA ILE A 51 17.55 1.45 -2.52
C ILE A 51 18.23 0.21 -1.90
N GLY A 52 17.53 -0.93 -1.95
CA GLY A 52 17.95 -2.19 -1.34
C GLY A 52 17.36 -2.43 0.05
N ASN A 53 17.48 -3.67 0.54
CA ASN A 53 17.03 -4.10 1.89
C ASN A 53 15.55 -3.79 2.20
N GLY A 54 14.68 -3.84 1.19
CA GLY A 54 13.26 -3.51 1.33
C GLY A 54 12.98 -2.04 1.65
N GLN A 55 13.99 -1.16 1.53
CA GLN A 55 13.84 0.28 1.78
C GLN A 55 13.71 1.05 0.46
N THR A 56 13.17 2.26 0.56
CA THR A 56 13.00 3.17 -0.58
C THR A 56 13.59 4.55 -0.28
N ILE A 57 14.14 5.21 -1.30
CA ILE A 57 14.31 6.66 -1.27
C ILE A 57 12.94 7.28 -1.50
N SER A 58 12.53 8.20 -0.63
CA SER A 58 11.21 8.83 -0.71
C SER A 58 11.02 9.59 -2.03
N GLN A 59 9.76 9.73 -2.44
CA GLN A 59 9.43 10.56 -3.59
C GLN A 59 9.82 12.04 -3.35
N PRO A 60 10.23 12.80 -4.39
CA PRO A 60 10.67 14.18 -4.28
C PRO A 60 9.66 15.12 -3.63
N LEU A 61 8.36 14.95 -3.91
CA LEU A 61 7.28 15.72 -3.27
C LEU A 61 7.29 15.56 -1.76
N THR A 62 7.43 14.32 -1.26
CA THR A 62 7.45 14.04 0.18
C THR A 62 8.65 14.69 0.84
N VAL A 63 9.83 14.60 0.22
CA VAL A 63 11.05 15.25 0.74
C VAL A 63 10.92 16.78 0.72
N ALA A 64 10.40 17.36 -0.37
CA ALA A 64 10.15 18.81 -0.45
C ALA A 64 9.19 19.25 0.67
N PHE A 65 8.07 18.55 0.84
CA PHE A 65 7.10 18.84 1.89
C PHE A 65 7.71 18.73 3.29
N MET A 66 8.46 17.66 3.58
CA MET A 66 9.15 17.47 4.84
C MET A 66 10.13 18.62 5.13
N LEU A 67 10.92 19.05 4.14
CA LEU A 67 11.87 20.15 4.31
C LEU A 67 11.19 21.51 4.48
N GLU A 68 10.10 21.78 3.77
CA GLU A 68 9.32 23.02 3.95
C GLU A 68 8.69 23.10 5.34
N VAL A 69 8.16 21.99 5.86
CA VAL A 69 7.59 21.90 7.21
C VAL A 69 8.69 22.02 8.27
N LEU A 70 9.82 21.33 8.05
CA LEU A 70 10.98 21.34 8.94
C LEU A 70 11.61 22.75 9.01
N GLY A 71 11.71 23.45 7.88
CA GLY A 71 12.23 24.81 7.76
C GLY A 71 13.73 25.00 8.08
N PRO A 72 14.65 24.17 7.54
CA PRO A 72 16.09 24.24 7.84
C PRO A 72 16.73 25.58 7.44
N GLN A 73 17.69 26.04 8.23
CA GLN A 73 18.39 27.32 8.07
C GLN A 73 19.92 27.14 8.01
N PRO A 74 20.65 28.05 7.34
CA PRO A 74 22.10 28.19 7.46
C PRO A 74 22.61 28.12 8.90
N GLY A 75 23.70 27.38 9.11
CA GLY A 75 24.38 27.29 10.42
C GLY A 75 23.73 26.35 11.44
N GLU A 76 22.57 25.75 11.14
CA GLU A 76 21.86 24.89 12.09
C GLU A 76 22.51 23.50 12.25
N LYS A 77 22.32 22.94 13.45
CA LYS A 77 22.64 21.56 13.76
C LYS A 77 21.40 20.68 13.62
N ILE A 78 21.41 19.75 12.66
CA ILE A 78 20.24 18.92 12.34
C ILE A 78 20.58 17.43 12.48
N LEU A 79 19.66 16.67 13.08
CA LEU A 79 19.71 15.20 13.14
C LEU A 79 18.79 14.60 12.07
N ASP A 80 19.33 13.75 11.21
CA ASP A 80 18.60 13.01 10.18
C ASP A 80 18.58 11.51 10.55
N ILE A 81 17.39 10.95 10.73
CA ILE A 81 17.17 9.59 11.22
C ILE A 81 16.56 8.72 10.12
N GLY A 82 17.25 7.64 9.79
CA GLY A 82 16.93 6.81 8.63
C GLY A 82 17.45 7.47 7.35
N SER A 83 18.75 7.74 7.30
CA SER A 83 19.35 8.47 6.18
C SER A 83 19.29 7.72 4.85
N GLY A 84 19.12 6.38 4.87
CA GLY A 84 18.88 5.58 3.67
C GLY A 84 19.95 5.80 2.61
N SER A 85 19.55 6.34 1.45
CA SER A 85 20.48 6.63 0.35
C SER A 85 21.35 7.86 0.53
N GLY A 86 21.08 8.70 1.54
CA GLY A 86 21.79 9.93 1.85
C GLY A 86 21.29 11.18 1.13
N TRP A 87 20.26 11.09 0.28
CA TRP A 87 19.78 12.24 -0.52
C TRP A 87 19.25 13.37 0.36
N THR A 88 18.34 13.06 1.30
CA THR A 88 17.80 14.04 2.24
C THR A 88 18.90 14.64 3.12
N THR A 89 19.86 13.82 3.55
CA THR A 89 21.04 14.26 4.29
C THR A 89 21.86 15.29 3.50
N ALA A 90 22.10 15.03 2.21
CA ALA A 90 22.86 15.94 1.34
C ALA A 90 22.09 17.24 1.04
N LEU A 91 20.76 17.19 0.87
CA LEU A 91 19.92 18.39 0.76
C LEU A 91 20.01 19.25 2.02
N LEU A 92 19.87 18.65 3.19
CA LEU A 92 20.02 19.34 4.47
C LEU A 92 21.43 19.95 4.61
N ALA A 93 22.47 19.19 4.25
CA ALA A 93 23.86 19.63 4.31
C ALA A 93 24.10 20.86 3.42
N HIS A 94 23.55 20.84 2.20
CA HIS A 94 23.59 21.99 1.31
C HIS A 94 22.92 23.21 1.94
N ILE A 95 21.70 23.05 2.48
CA ILE A 95 20.92 24.16 3.07
C ILE A 95 21.66 24.78 4.26
N VAL A 96 22.20 23.97 5.18
CA VAL A 96 22.87 24.49 6.38
C VAL A 96 24.25 25.10 6.08
N SER A 97 24.81 24.83 4.90
CA SER A 97 26.08 25.38 4.42
C SER A 97 25.92 26.67 3.60
N GLN A 98 24.69 27.07 3.27
CA GLN A 98 24.44 28.33 2.56
C GLN A 98 24.77 29.54 3.44
N LYS A 99 24.97 30.72 2.82
CA LYS A 99 25.19 31.97 3.57
C LYS A 99 23.89 32.43 4.23
N SER A 100 23.97 32.92 5.47
CA SER A 100 22.82 33.53 6.16
C SER A 100 22.41 34.83 5.45
N GLU A 101 21.12 34.94 5.11
CA GLU A 101 20.50 36.12 4.49
C GLU A 101 20.59 37.39 5.36
N SER A 102 20.82 37.24 6.67
CA SER A 102 20.76 38.35 7.62
C SER A 102 22.04 39.18 7.74
N GLY A 103 23.17 38.79 7.13
CA GLY A 103 24.43 39.56 7.22
C GLY A 103 25.00 39.73 8.64
N VAL A 104 24.31 39.24 9.66
CA VAL A 104 24.74 39.27 11.06
C VAL A 104 25.78 38.19 11.23
N LYS A 105 27.06 38.58 11.21
CA LYS A 105 28.12 37.80 11.83
C LYS A 105 27.74 37.65 13.30
N SER A 106 27.40 36.44 13.75
CA SER A 106 27.28 36.12 15.17
C SER A 106 28.64 36.42 15.83
N ARG A 107 28.73 37.58 16.47
CA ARG A 107 29.97 38.15 17.02
C ARG A 107 30.48 37.43 18.28
N GLU A 108 29.77 36.42 18.78
CA GLU A 108 30.05 35.81 20.09
C GLU A 108 30.63 34.40 20.07
N SER A 109 30.96 33.85 18.90
CA SER A 109 31.84 32.66 18.83
C SER A 109 32.65 32.72 17.55
N GLY A 110 33.96 33.00 17.67
CA GLY A 110 34.92 33.25 16.59
C GLY A 110 35.22 32.09 15.63
N GLU A 111 34.26 31.22 15.35
CA GLU A 111 34.32 30.23 14.27
C GLU A 111 33.12 30.46 13.37
N GLY A 112 33.36 30.67 12.06
CA GLY A 112 32.31 30.60 11.06
C GLY A 112 31.72 29.19 11.09
N ARG A 113 30.65 29.00 11.86
CA ARG A 113 30.03 27.69 12.03
C ARG A 113 29.22 27.39 10.78
N ASP A 114 29.86 26.72 9.82
CA ASP A 114 29.12 25.95 8.84
C ASP A 114 28.23 24.97 9.60
N GLY A 115 26.94 24.91 9.23
CA GLY A 115 25.98 24.06 9.91
C GLY A 115 26.37 22.58 9.86
N LYS A 116 25.79 21.77 10.73
CA LYS A 116 26.20 20.37 10.90
C LYS A 116 25.01 19.43 10.78
N ILE A 117 25.16 18.41 9.94
CA ILE A 117 24.19 17.33 9.80
C ILE A 117 24.74 16.08 10.46
N PHE A 118 23.94 15.45 11.29
CA PHE A 118 24.24 14.16 11.89
C PHE A 118 23.26 13.14 11.34
N ALA A 119 23.74 12.14 10.60
CA ALA A 119 22.89 11.19 9.90
C ALA A 119 23.00 9.79 10.51
N ILE A 120 21.89 9.15 10.83
CA ILE A 120 21.85 7.79 11.36
C ILE A 120 21.17 6.84 10.37
N GLU A 121 21.81 5.71 10.09
CA GLU A 121 21.22 4.58 9.38
C GLU A 121 21.48 3.30 10.19
N ARG A 122 20.47 2.43 10.32
CA ARG A 122 20.58 1.20 11.12
C ARG A 122 21.03 0.00 10.31
N ILE A 123 20.73 -0.04 9.01
CA ILE A 123 21.06 -1.15 8.12
C ILE A 123 22.50 -0.93 7.60
N PRO A 124 23.49 -1.78 7.95
CA PRO A 124 24.89 -1.57 7.57
C PRO A 124 25.13 -1.40 6.07
N GLU A 125 24.39 -2.14 5.24
CA GLU A 125 24.46 -2.07 3.78
C GLU A 125 23.99 -0.70 3.26
N LEU A 126 22.87 -0.19 3.79
CA LEU A 126 22.36 1.13 3.42
C LEU A 126 23.22 2.25 4.00
N TYR A 127 23.77 2.07 5.19
CA TYR A 127 24.73 3.01 5.76
C TYR A 127 25.93 3.17 4.82
N ARG A 128 26.51 2.07 4.33
CA ARG A 128 27.62 2.12 3.37
C ARG A 128 27.19 2.78 2.06
N PHE A 129 26.05 2.38 1.51
CA PHE A 129 25.51 2.94 0.27
C PHE A 129 25.28 4.46 0.37
N GLY A 130 24.58 4.91 1.42
CA GLY A 130 24.29 6.31 1.64
C GLY A 130 25.53 7.14 1.96
N ASN A 131 26.45 6.60 2.77
CA ASN A 131 27.70 7.28 3.10
C ASN A 131 28.56 7.55 1.86
N VAL A 132 28.69 6.56 0.96
CA VAL A 132 29.40 6.74 -0.32
C VAL A 132 28.75 7.83 -1.17
N ASN A 133 27.41 7.92 -1.20
CA ASN A 133 26.73 8.96 -1.98
C ASN A 133 26.91 10.36 -1.36
N ILE A 134 26.84 10.47 -0.03
CA ILE A 134 27.09 11.74 0.68
C ILE A 134 28.53 12.21 0.49
N GLU A 135 29.51 11.29 0.51
CA GLU A 135 30.92 11.61 0.30
C GLU A 135 31.18 12.23 -1.09
N LYS A 136 30.47 11.78 -2.13
CA LYS A 136 30.56 12.37 -3.49
C LYS A 136 30.16 13.84 -3.51
N SER A 137 29.26 14.27 -2.62
CA SER A 137 28.86 15.68 -2.49
C SER A 137 29.88 16.53 -1.72
N GLY A 138 30.95 15.93 -1.20
CA GLY A 138 32.05 16.62 -0.50
C GLY A 138 31.74 17.05 0.93
N PHE A 139 30.51 16.88 1.43
CA PHE A 139 30.11 17.38 2.74
C PHE A 139 30.81 16.70 3.92
N THR A 140 31.16 15.41 3.79
CA THR A 140 31.92 14.69 4.83
C THR A 140 33.36 15.22 4.93
N ALA A 141 34.02 15.48 3.81
CA ALA A 141 35.39 15.99 3.76
C ALA A 141 35.50 17.40 4.37
N HIS A 142 34.46 18.22 4.22
CA HIS A 142 34.35 19.55 4.85
C HIS A 142 33.82 19.49 6.29
N GLY A 143 33.61 18.28 6.83
CA GLY A 143 33.11 18.06 8.19
C GLY A 143 31.69 18.55 8.43
N ILE A 144 30.89 18.80 7.38
CA ILE A 144 29.49 19.25 7.46
C ILE A 144 28.58 18.09 7.87
N VAL A 145 28.80 16.91 7.30
CA VAL A 145 28.01 15.71 7.60
C VAL A 145 28.83 14.74 8.44
N LYS A 146 28.20 14.20 9.49
CA LYS A 146 28.73 13.08 10.27
C LYS A 146 27.72 11.93 10.27
N THR A 147 28.12 10.77 9.77
CA THR A 147 27.26 9.60 9.60
C THR A 147 27.49 8.56 10.71
N PHE A 148 26.45 7.79 11.07
CA PHE A 148 26.50 6.75 12.10
C PHE A 148 25.70 5.52 11.68
N CYS A 149 26.32 4.34 11.76
CA CYS A 149 25.64 3.06 11.55
C CYS A 149 25.09 2.54 12.89
N LYS A 150 23.86 2.91 13.28
CA LYS A 150 23.25 2.46 14.54
C LYS A 150 21.73 2.67 14.60
N ASP A 151 21.12 2.21 15.70
CA ASP A 151 19.72 2.48 16.04
C ASP A 151 19.49 3.99 16.31
N GLY A 152 18.61 4.60 15.53
CA GLY A 152 18.27 6.03 15.63
C GLY A 152 17.25 6.38 16.71
N THR A 153 16.59 5.41 17.34
CA THR A 153 15.57 5.66 18.39
C THR A 153 16.15 6.38 19.61
N GLN A 154 17.46 6.23 19.87
CA GLN A 154 18.16 6.89 20.97
C GLN A 154 18.75 8.25 20.58
N GLY A 155 18.65 8.65 19.31
CA GLY A 155 19.31 9.85 18.79
C GLY A 155 20.82 9.83 19.01
N LEU A 156 21.36 11.00 19.33
CA LEU A 156 22.78 11.30 19.53
C LEU A 156 23.00 12.25 20.74
N PRO A 157 22.84 11.76 21.98
CA PRO A 157 22.98 12.60 23.18
C PRO A 157 24.30 13.37 23.25
N GLN A 158 25.39 12.76 22.75
CA GLN A 158 26.73 13.37 22.77
C GLN A 158 26.88 14.55 21.79
N TYR A 159 25.95 14.73 20.85
CA TYR A 159 25.96 15.84 19.88
C TYR A 159 24.81 16.82 20.07
N ALA A 160 23.87 16.48 20.96
CA ALA A 160 22.78 17.34 21.38
C ALA A 160 23.31 18.65 22.03
N PRO A 161 22.50 19.72 22.05
CA PRO A 161 21.15 19.79 21.50
C PRO A 161 21.13 20.12 19.99
N PHE A 162 20.09 19.63 19.29
CA PHE A 162 19.82 19.86 17.88
C PHE A 162 18.81 21.00 17.69
N ASP A 163 19.02 21.81 16.66
CA ASP A 163 18.03 22.81 16.22
C ASP A 163 16.80 22.11 15.62
N LYS A 164 17.04 21.02 14.88
CA LYS A 164 16.00 20.29 14.17
C LYS A 164 16.29 18.79 14.11
N ILE A 165 15.22 17.98 14.07
CA ILE A 165 15.30 16.53 13.87
C ILE A 165 14.34 16.14 12.75
N LEU A 166 14.82 15.35 11.79
CA LEU A 166 14.03 14.79 10.70
C LEU A 166 14.10 13.27 10.78
N ALA A 167 12.96 12.59 10.64
CA ALA A 167 12.92 11.13 10.54
C ALA A 167 12.26 10.70 9.23
N SER A 168 12.90 9.77 8.52
CA SER A 168 12.39 9.18 7.26
C SER A 168 11.84 7.76 7.46
N ALA A 169 11.51 7.39 8.71
CA ALA A 169 10.90 6.11 9.10
C ALA A 169 9.77 6.34 10.12
N THR A 170 8.66 5.61 9.99
CA THR A 170 7.44 5.82 10.78
C THR A 170 7.53 5.24 12.18
N ALA A 171 7.31 6.07 13.19
CA ALA A 171 7.19 5.59 14.57
C ALA A 171 5.80 4.96 14.80
N SER A 172 5.71 4.00 15.73
CA SER A 172 4.49 3.21 15.94
C SER A 172 3.35 3.99 16.61
N GLU A 173 3.66 4.81 17.62
CA GLU A 173 2.64 5.52 18.43
C GLU A 173 2.99 7.00 18.66
N ASP A 174 4.23 7.29 19.07
CA ASP A 174 4.75 8.65 19.25
C ASP A 174 6.26 8.69 18.95
N ILE A 175 6.83 9.89 18.81
CA ILE A 175 8.27 10.06 18.65
C ILE A 175 9.03 9.66 19.94
N PRO A 176 10.22 9.03 19.84
CA PRO A 176 11.05 8.69 21.00
C PRO A 176 11.34 9.88 21.93
N LEU A 177 11.26 9.64 23.25
CA LEU A 177 11.57 10.65 24.27
C LEU A 177 12.99 11.22 24.09
N ALA A 178 13.95 10.37 23.71
CA ALA A 178 15.32 10.79 23.42
C ALA A 178 15.40 11.90 22.37
N TRP A 179 14.50 11.93 21.37
CA TRP A 179 14.46 13.00 20.38
C TRP A 179 13.95 14.30 20.98
N LYS A 180 12.94 14.22 21.87
CA LYS A 180 12.38 15.38 22.59
C LYS A 180 13.43 16.01 23.51
N ASP A 181 14.21 15.19 24.22
CA ASP A 181 15.26 15.64 25.15
C ASP A 181 16.42 16.32 24.42
N GLN A 182 16.73 15.84 23.22
CA GLN A 182 17.86 16.33 22.43
C GLN A 182 17.52 17.54 21.55
N LEU A 183 16.24 17.95 21.48
CA LEU A 183 15.82 19.12 20.72
C LEU A 183 15.89 20.40 21.57
N LYS A 184 16.42 21.48 20.98
CA LYS A 184 16.39 22.83 21.58
C LYS A 184 14.96 23.34 21.74
N ILE A 185 14.75 24.21 22.74
CA ILE A 185 13.54 25.04 22.79
C ILE A 185 13.53 25.93 21.54
N GLY A 186 12.37 26.04 20.90
CA GLY A 186 12.17 26.64 19.58
C GLY A 186 12.46 25.69 18.41
N GLY A 187 13.06 24.52 18.66
CA GLY A 187 13.40 23.54 17.65
C GLY A 187 12.19 22.80 17.08
N ARG A 188 12.41 22.12 15.95
CA ARG A 188 11.37 21.37 15.23
C ARG A 188 11.72 19.90 15.01
N ILE A 189 10.74 19.02 15.15
CA ILE A 189 10.83 17.61 14.73
C ILE A 189 9.80 17.38 13.63
N VAL A 190 10.22 16.78 12.52
CA VAL A 190 9.32 16.28 11.49
C VAL A 190 9.51 14.77 11.39
N ALA A 191 8.46 14.00 11.71
CA ALA A 191 8.51 12.56 11.74
C ALA A 191 7.17 11.94 11.32
N PRO A 192 7.18 10.83 10.57
CA PRO A 192 5.96 10.08 10.29
C PRO A 192 5.53 9.23 11.48
N ILE A 193 4.20 9.17 11.71
CA ILE A 193 3.55 8.30 12.69
C ILE A 193 2.30 7.73 12.02
N GLY A 194 2.24 6.40 11.88
CA GLY A 194 1.20 5.74 11.10
C GLY A 194 1.17 6.22 9.64
N ASN A 195 0.02 6.73 9.19
CA ASN A 195 -0.22 7.23 7.83
C ASN A 195 -0.16 8.78 7.71
N SER A 196 0.46 9.43 8.69
CA SER A 196 0.54 10.88 8.77
C SER A 196 1.98 11.34 9.00
N LEU A 197 2.31 12.54 8.49
CA LEU A 197 3.53 13.27 8.84
C LEU A 197 3.20 14.28 9.95
N LEU A 198 3.99 14.30 11.02
CA LEU A 198 3.75 15.17 12.17
C LEU A 198 4.90 16.17 12.33
N LEU A 199 4.55 17.43 12.56
CA LEU A 199 5.44 18.50 13.01
C LEU A 199 5.26 18.69 14.52
N PHE A 200 6.37 18.68 15.24
CA PHE A 200 6.45 19.05 16.65
C PHE A 200 7.33 20.28 16.81
N ILE A 201 6.87 21.31 17.52
CA ILE A 201 7.64 22.51 17.84
C ILE A 201 7.75 22.61 19.36
N LYS A 202 8.97 22.57 19.89
CA LYS A 202 9.21 22.66 21.33
C LYS A 202 9.10 24.12 21.79
N LYS A 203 8.08 24.48 22.57
CA LYS A 203 7.85 25.84 23.06
C LYS A 203 8.57 26.10 24.39
N SER A 204 8.65 25.08 25.23
CA SER A 204 9.42 25.09 26.49
C SER A 204 9.95 23.68 26.79
N ALA A 205 10.41 23.41 28.02
CA ALA A 205 10.80 22.06 28.42
C ALA A 205 9.64 21.06 28.28
N ASP A 206 8.44 21.48 28.70
CA ASP A 206 7.26 20.62 28.82
C ASP A 206 6.12 21.00 27.85
N ASP A 207 6.24 22.13 27.14
CA ASP A 207 5.21 22.61 26.20
C ASP A 207 5.60 22.38 24.73
N TRP A 208 4.66 21.83 23.96
CA TRP A 208 4.85 21.41 22.57
C TRP A 208 3.64 21.75 21.71
N GLU A 209 3.89 22.38 20.58
CA GLU A 209 2.91 22.50 19.50
C GLU A 209 3.02 21.31 18.56
N LYS A 210 1.88 20.73 18.18
CA LYS A 210 1.80 19.57 17.28
C LYS A 210 0.90 19.88 16.10
N LYS A 211 1.35 19.57 14.89
CA LYS A 211 0.55 19.67 13.66
C LYS A 211 0.67 18.40 12.84
N GLU A 212 -0.47 17.87 12.41
CA GLU A 212 -0.58 16.63 11.64
C GLU A 212 -0.91 16.90 10.17
N PHE A 213 -0.30 16.10 9.28
CA PHE A 213 -0.52 16.12 7.85
C PHE A 213 -0.80 14.67 7.37
N PRO A 214 -2.05 14.28 7.09
CA PRO A 214 -2.39 12.92 6.69
C PRO A 214 -1.97 12.61 5.24
N GLY A 215 -1.91 11.32 4.89
CA GLY A 215 -1.74 10.87 3.50
C GLY A 215 -0.29 10.52 3.13
N PHE A 216 0.54 10.15 4.10
CA PHE A 216 1.92 9.74 3.86
C PHE A 216 2.17 8.32 4.40
N ALA A 217 2.95 7.52 3.66
CA ALA A 217 3.35 6.18 4.08
C ALA A 217 4.88 6.09 4.08
N PHE A 218 5.44 5.50 5.15
CA PHE A 218 6.88 5.31 5.32
C PHE A 218 7.17 3.91 5.89
N VAL A 219 8.41 3.45 5.70
CA VAL A 219 8.91 2.21 6.32
C VAL A 219 8.99 2.35 7.85
N PRO A 220 8.76 1.27 8.63
CA PRO A 220 8.71 1.34 10.09
C PRO A 220 10.06 1.68 10.73
N LEU A 221 10.04 2.49 11.78
CA LEU A 221 11.16 2.73 12.68
C LEU A 221 11.33 1.53 13.61
N ILE A 222 12.31 0.67 13.33
CA ILE A 222 12.56 -0.56 14.08
C ILE A 222 13.61 -0.33 15.17
N ARG A 223 13.26 -0.69 16.41
CA ARG A 223 14.20 -0.76 17.54
C ARG A 223 14.99 -2.07 17.48
N ASN A 224 16.30 -2.03 17.71
CA ASN A 224 17.06 -3.27 17.83
C ASN A 224 16.65 -4.01 19.11
N GLN A 225 16.03 -5.19 18.98
CA GLN A 225 16.12 -6.23 20.00
C GLN A 225 17.55 -6.77 19.94
N ARG A 226 18.30 -6.67 21.04
CA ARG A 226 19.68 -7.16 21.11
C ARG A 226 19.73 -8.66 20.77
N LEU A 227 20.52 -9.02 19.76
CA LEU A 227 21.24 -10.28 19.72
C LEU A 227 22.37 -10.16 20.76
N GLU A 228 22.19 -10.75 21.94
CA GLU A 228 23.27 -10.87 22.92
C GLU A 228 24.12 -12.09 22.55
N VAL A 229 25.26 -11.84 21.90
CA VAL A 229 26.42 -12.73 21.94
C VAL A 229 27.30 -12.25 23.10
N GLY A 230 27.56 -13.14 24.04
CA GLY A 230 28.26 -12.84 25.29
C GLY A 230 29.73 -12.48 25.09
N ASP A 231 30.30 -11.80 26.09
CA ASP A 231 31.13 -12.46 27.11
C ASP A 231 31.46 -11.45 28.22
N GLN A 232 31.32 -11.85 29.48
CA GLN A 232 32.31 -11.67 30.55
C GLN A 232 31.73 -12.01 31.93
N LYS A 233 32.38 -13.00 32.55
CA LYS A 233 32.41 -13.37 33.97
C LYS A 233 32.71 -12.11 34.83
N GLU A 234 32.39 -11.99 36.12
CA GLU A 234 32.55 -12.96 37.21
C GLU A 234 31.98 -12.39 38.53
N LYS A 235 31.74 -13.28 39.51
CA LYS A 235 31.57 -13.09 40.98
C LYS A 235 30.19 -12.67 41.52
N ASN A 236 29.44 -13.66 42.04
CA ASN A 236 29.38 -13.89 43.49
C ASN A 236 28.56 -15.15 43.83
N GLN A 237 29.24 -16.24 44.19
CA GLN A 237 28.60 -17.44 44.72
C GLN A 237 28.38 -17.29 46.23
N LYS A 238 27.10 -17.26 46.63
CA LYS A 238 26.57 -17.88 47.88
C LYS A 238 25.05 -17.65 48.08
N GLY A 239 24.40 -16.79 47.28
CA GLY A 239 22.94 -16.58 47.32
C GLY A 239 22.09 -17.44 46.37
N GLU A 240 22.67 -18.01 45.31
CA GLU A 240 21.90 -18.61 44.20
C GLU A 240 21.27 -19.99 44.47
N LYS A 241 21.81 -20.81 45.39
CA LYS A 241 21.27 -22.16 45.62
C LYS A 241 19.89 -22.16 46.29
N LYS A 242 19.62 -21.21 47.20
CA LYS A 242 18.31 -21.11 47.89
C LYS A 242 17.24 -20.52 46.98
N TRP A 243 17.59 -19.52 46.17
CA TRP A 243 16.68 -18.86 45.23
C TRP A 243 16.26 -19.78 44.06
N ARG A 244 17.20 -20.51 43.44
CA ARG A 244 16.90 -21.46 42.34
C ARG A 244 16.00 -22.63 42.78
N THR A 245 16.06 -23.04 44.06
CA THR A 245 15.24 -24.13 44.58
C THR A 245 13.80 -23.66 44.89
N ASN A 246 13.65 -22.46 45.45
CA ASN A 246 12.32 -21.86 45.70
C ASN A 246 11.65 -21.40 44.40
N PHE A 247 12.42 -20.92 43.41
CA PHE A 247 11.91 -20.58 42.08
C PHE A 247 11.45 -21.83 41.31
N LYS A 248 12.23 -22.92 41.32
CA LYS A 248 11.80 -24.21 40.71
C LYS A 248 10.57 -24.82 41.39
N LYS A 249 10.44 -24.69 42.72
CA LYS A 249 9.23 -25.09 43.46
C LYS A 249 8.02 -24.22 43.10
N GLY A 250 8.21 -22.90 43.01
CA GLY A 250 7.16 -21.96 42.61
C GLY A 250 6.68 -22.17 41.17
N VAL A 251 7.60 -22.41 40.23
CA VAL A 251 7.30 -22.75 38.84
C VAL A 251 6.61 -24.12 38.74
N GLY A 252 7.05 -25.11 39.52
CA GLY A 252 6.41 -26.42 39.59
C GLY A 252 4.98 -26.34 40.14
N ILE A 253 4.75 -25.57 41.20
CA ILE A 253 3.41 -25.33 41.75
C ILE A 253 2.53 -24.58 40.75
N PHE A 254 3.05 -23.55 40.09
CA PHE A 254 2.32 -22.83 39.04
C PHE A 254 1.97 -23.75 37.86
N PHE A 255 2.89 -24.60 37.42
CA PHE A 255 2.66 -25.57 36.35
C PHE A 255 1.61 -26.61 36.75
N LEU A 256 1.62 -27.10 38.00
CA LEU A 256 0.60 -28.01 38.51
C LEU A 256 -0.78 -27.34 38.61
N ILE A 257 -0.84 -26.08 39.06
CA ILE A 257 -2.09 -25.29 39.10
C ILE A 257 -2.60 -25.04 37.67
N PHE A 258 -1.70 -24.72 36.74
CA PHE A 258 -2.04 -24.54 35.33
C PHE A 258 -2.53 -25.86 34.71
N LEU A 259 -1.87 -26.99 34.98
CA LEU A 259 -2.28 -28.30 34.49
C LEU A 259 -3.66 -28.69 35.06
N ALA A 260 -3.87 -28.51 36.36
CA ALA A 260 -5.16 -28.75 37.00
C ALA A 260 -6.24 -27.82 36.43
N GLY A 261 -5.91 -26.55 36.17
CA GLY A 261 -6.77 -25.59 35.49
C GLY A 261 -7.11 -26.01 34.06
N ALA A 262 -6.13 -26.49 33.29
CA ALA A 262 -6.33 -26.98 31.93
C ALA A 262 -7.18 -28.26 31.91
N THR A 263 -6.93 -29.21 32.82
CA THR A 263 -7.71 -30.45 32.96
C THR A 263 -9.14 -30.17 33.40
N THR A 264 -9.35 -29.25 34.33
CA THR A 264 -10.70 -28.84 34.74
C THR A 264 -11.43 -28.10 33.62
N PHE A 265 -10.75 -27.20 32.89
CA PHE A 265 -11.28 -26.51 31.73
C PHE A 265 -11.69 -27.49 30.61
N THR A 266 -10.83 -28.44 30.25
CA THR A 266 -11.15 -29.43 29.21
C THR A 266 -12.28 -30.34 29.65
N ASN A 267 -12.24 -30.89 30.87
CA ASN A 267 -13.31 -31.74 31.39
C ASN A 267 -14.67 -31.02 31.42
N GLU A 268 -14.72 -29.78 31.89
CA GLU A 268 -15.97 -28.99 31.92
C GLU A 268 -16.44 -28.53 30.53
N THR A 269 -15.54 -28.40 29.55
CA THR A 269 -15.88 -28.03 28.16
C THR A 269 -16.52 -29.19 27.41
N TYR A 270 -15.92 -30.39 27.51
CA TYR A 270 -16.30 -31.54 26.69
C TYR A 270 -17.28 -32.50 27.36
N ARG A 271 -17.45 -32.45 28.69
CA ARG A 271 -18.41 -33.30 29.38
C ARG A 271 -19.84 -32.76 29.19
N PRO A 272 -20.76 -33.53 28.58
CA PRO A 272 -22.13 -33.09 28.39
C PRO A 272 -22.83 -32.77 29.72
N HIS A 273 -23.64 -31.71 29.74
CA HIS A 273 -24.31 -31.32 30.98
C HIS A 273 -25.55 -32.18 31.24
N THR A 274 -25.59 -32.85 32.39
CA THR A 274 -26.59 -33.87 32.76
C THR A 274 -27.83 -33.36 33.49
N ASN A 275 -28.00 -32.04 33.66
CA ASN A 275 -29.07 -31.49 34.52
C ASN A 275 -30.37 -31.15 33.78
N PHE A 276 -30.50 -31.49 32.49
CA PHE A 276 -31.77 -31.42 31.80
C PHE A 276 -32.05 -32.71 31.04
N LYS A 277 -33.32 -33.13 31.03
CA LYS A 277 -33.85 -34.27 30.27
C LYS A 277 -35.00 -33.76 29.40
N GLY A 278 -35.07 -34.17 28.14
CA GLY A 278 -36.07 -33.71 27.18
C GLY A 278 -35.56 -32.62 26.24
N ALA A 279 -36.48 -31.83 25.66
CA ALA A 279 -36.16 -30.70 24.80
C ALA A 279 -36.35 -29.39 25.57
N LYS A 280 -35.37 -28.47 25.50
CA LYS A 280 -35.45 -27.16 26.13
C LYS A 280 -35.23 -26.05 25.09
N GLN A 281 -36.22 -25.17 24.97
CA GLN A 281 -36.18 -24.01 24.09
C GLN A 281 -35.58 -22.80 24.82
N VAL A 282 -34.62 -22.13 24.19
CA VAL A 282 -33.97 -20.92 24.72
C VAL A 282 -33.97 -19.85 23.63
N GLU A 283 -34.49 -18.67 23.96
CA GLU A 283 -34.50 -17.52 23.07
C GLU A 283 -33.31 -16.58 23.37
N ILE A 284 -32.48 -16.34 22.37
CA ILE A 284 -31.37 -15.39 22.41
C ILE A 284 -31.79 -14.13 21.67
N MET A 285 -31.97 -13.03 22.43
CA MET A 285 -32.32 -11.74 21.87
C MET A 285 -31.14 -11.10 21.09
N PRO A 286 -31.42 -10.29 20.05
CA PRO A 286 -30.40 -9.48 19.37
C PRO A 286 -29.59 -8.59 20.32
N GLY A 287 -28.30 -8.41 20.03
CA GLY A 287 -27.40 -7.54 20.80
C GLY A 287 -26.83 -8.15 22.10
N LEU A 288 -27.12 -9.42 22.39
CA LEU A 288 -26.49 -10.11 23.52
C LEU A 288 -25.08 -10.58 23.17
N GLY A 289 -24.06 -10.08 23.89
CA GLY A 289 -22.70 -10.58 23.78
C GLY A 289 -22.49 -11.94 24.49
N SER A 290 -21.36 -12.61 24.20
CA SER A 290 -21.02 -13.95 24.71
C SER A 290 -21.17 -14.13 26.22
N ARG A 291 -20.87 -13.10 27.03
CA ARG A 291 -21.06 -13.11 28.50
C ARG A 291 -22.53 -13.20 28.91
N LYS A 292 -23.42 -12.46 28.24
CA LYS A 292 -24.86 -12.46 28.52
C LYS A 292 -25.49 -13.76 28.02
N ILE A 293 -25.07 -14.24 26.85
CA ILE A 293 -25.48 -15.55 26.32
C ILE A 293 -25.06 -16.67 27.27
N GLY A 294 -23.81 -16.71 27.72
CA GLY A 294 -23.35 -17.71 28.70
C GLY A 294 -24.10 -17.64 30.04
N ALA A 295 -24.51 -16.45 30.49
CA ALA A 295 -25.34 -16.31 31.69
C ALA A 295 -26.75 -16.87 31.48
N LEU A 296 -27.36 -16.61 30.33
CA LEU A 296 -28.66 -17.15 29.95
C LEU A 296 -28.64 -18.68 29.85
N LEU A 297 -27.67 -19.25 29.12
CA LEU A 297 -27.52 -20.71 28.99
C LEU A 297 -27.29 -21.39 30.34
N LYS A 298 -26.55 -20.75 31.25
CA LYS A 298 -26.38 -21.25 32.62
C LYS A 298 -27.69 -21.19 33.40
N LYS A 299 -28.42 -20.08 33.32
CA LYS A 299 -29.72 -19.91 33.99
C LYS A 299 -30.71 -20.98 33.52
N GLU A 300 -30.71 -21.29 32.24
CA GLU A 300 -31.56 -22.31 31.65
C GLU A 300 -31.03 -23.74 31.88
N GLY A 301 -29.92 -23.93 32.58
CA GLY A 301 -29.38 -25.26 32.89
C GLY A 301 -28.83 -26.01 31.67
N ILE A 302 -28.49 -25.29 30.58
CA ILE A 302 -27.86 -25.85 29.37
C ILE A 302 -26.35 -26.04 29.59
N ILE A 303 -25.72 -25.15 30.36
CA ILE A 303 -24.29 -25.23 30.72
C ILE A 303 -24.07 -25.06 32.23
N ARG A 304 -22.99 -25.65 32.76
CA ARG A 304 -22.61 -25.51 34.18
C ARG A 304 -22.02 -24.14 34.50
N SER A 305 -21.19 -23.63 33.59
CA SER A 305 -20.38 -22.44 33.84
C SER A 305 -20.40 -21.47 32.67
N LYS A 306 -20.91 -20.26 32.93
CA LYS A 306 -20.84 -19.15 31.97
C LYS A 306 -19.39 -18.81 31.60
N TRP A 307 -18.44 -18.96 32.53
CA TRP A 307 -17.05 -18.57 32.31
C TRP A 307 -16.30 -19.57 31.43
N ILE A 308 -16.59 -20.87 31.57
CA ILE A 308 -16.04 -21.89 30.67
C ILE A 308 -16.55 -21.67 29.25
N PHE A 309 -17.86 -21.42 29.09
CA PHE A 309 -18.44 -21.09 27.78
C PHE A 309 -17.80 -19.84 27.17
N VAL A 310 -17.71 -18.73 27.92
CA VAL A 310 -17.10 -17.48 27.44
C VAL A 310 -15.64 -17.68 27.05
N ALA A 311 -14.86 -18.39 27.87
CA ALA A 311 -13.46 -18.68 27.58
C ALA A 311 -13.32 -19.55 26.31
N TYR A 312 -14.13 -20.60 26.18
CA TYR A 312 -14.15 -21.47 24.99
C TYR A 312 -14.47 -20.68 23.72
N VAL A 313 -15.60 -19.95 23.67
CA VAL A 313 -15.98 -19.21 22.45
C VAL A 313 -15.02 -18.06 22.13
N SER A 314 -14.28 -17.55 23.12
CA SER A 314 -13.24 -16.55 22.88
C SER A 314 -11.96 -17.18 22.29
N LEU A 315 -11.51 -18.32 22.83
CA LEU A 315 -10.33 -19.05 22.33
C LEU A 315 -10.55 -19.63 20.93
N ASP A 316 -11.77 -20.07 20.65
CA ASP A 316 -12.17 -20.67 19.37
C ASP A 316 -12.61 -19.60 18.33
N ASN A 317 -12.44 -18.31 18.64
CA ASN A 317 -12.88 -17.16 17.84
C ASN A 317 -14.39 -17.16 17.47
N LYS A 318 -15.22 -17.93 18.18
CA LYS A 318 -16.67 -18.03 17.95
C LYS A 318 -17.51 -16.96 18.64
N ALA A 319 -16.93 -16.19 19.55
CA ALA A 319 -17.64 -15.20 20.36
C ALA A 319 -18.43 -14.17 19.54
N SER A 320 -17.90 -13.75 18.38
CA SER A 320 -18.53 -12.78 17.47
C SER A 320 -19.54 -13.39 16.50
N TYR A 321 -19.61 -14.72 16.39
CA TYR A 321 -20.49 -15.41 15.44
C TYR A 321 -21.78 -15.91 16.09
N LEU A 322 -21.92 -15.81 17.41
CA LEU A 322 -23.13 -16.22 18.13
C LEU A 322 -24.34 -15.41 17.64
N GLN A 323 -25.32 -16.09 17.05
CA GLN A 323 -26.49 -15.48 16.44
C GLN A 323 -27.65 -15.37 17.45
N PRO A 324 -28.50 -14.34 17.34
CA PRO A 324 -29.79 -14.32 17.99
C PRO A 324 -30.75 -15.30 17.33
N GLY A 325 -31.69 -15.83 18.11
CA GLY A 325 -32.65 -16.80 17.61
C GLY A 325 -33.22 -17.68 18.72
N THR A 326 -34.16 -18.53 18.34
CA THR A 326 -34.73 -19.55 19.22
C THR A 326 -34.04 -20.88 18.95
N TYR A 327 -33.42 -21.45 19.97
CA TYR A 327 -32.69 -22.71 19.89
C TYR A 327 -33.36 -23.77 20.75
N VAL A 328 -33.49 -24.97 20.21
CA VAL A 328 -33.97 -26.13 20.95
C VAL A 328 -32.78 -27.03 21.23
N PHE A 329 -32.49 -27.26 22.50
CA PHE A 329 -31.47 -28.20 22.94
C PHE A 329 -32.15 -29.50 23.34
N THR A 330 -31.76 -30.61 22.72
CA THR A 330 -32.25 -31.95 23.02
C THR A 330 -31.12 -32.75 23.64
N ASP A 331 -31.37 -33.36 24.80
CA ASP A 331 -30.40 -34.16 25.55
C ASP A 331 -29.13 -33.43 26.02
N THR A 332 -28.31 -34.13 26.80
CA THR A 332 -27.06 -33.60 27.35
C THR A 332 -26.09 -33.22 26.22
N ILE A 333 -25.74 -31.95 26.09
CA ILE A 333 -24.89 -31.41 25.03
C ILE A 333 -23.61 -30.76 25.61
N ALA A 334 -22.51 -30.78 24.86
CA ALA A 334 -21.23 -30.17 25.25
C ALA A 334 -21.09 -28.72 24.74
N ILE A 335 -20.23 -27.92 25.40
CA ILE A 335 -20.02 -26.50 25.05
C ILE A 335 -19.59 -26.27 23.58
N PRO A 336 -18.71 -27.08 22.97
CA PRO A 336 -18.35 -26.95 21.56
C PRO A 336 -19.52 -27.06 20.59
N GLU A 337 -20.46 -27.95 20.89
CA GLU A 337 -21.62 -28.22 20.06
C GLU A 337 -22.68 -27.13 20.24
N ILE A 338 -22.88 -26.65 21.47
CA ILE A 338 -23.68 -25.45 21.74
C ILE A 338 -23.10 -24.25 20.97
N ALA A 339 -21.80 -24.01 21.06
CA ALA A 339 -21.15 -22.91 20.35
C ALA A 339 -21.31 -23.02 18.82
N ARG A 340 -21.28 -24.24 18.27
CA ARG A 340 -21.53 -24.50 16.84
C ARG A 340 -22.99 -24.20 16.47
N LEU A 341 -23.95 -24.68 17.25
CA LEU A 341 -25.38 -24.42 17.03
C LEU A 341 -25.69 -22.92 17.07
N LEU A 342 -25.12 -22.22 18.06
CA LEU A 342 -25.33 -20.79 18.23
C LEU A 342 -24.59 -19.94 17.19
N ALA A 343 -23.42 -20.37 16.73
CA ALA A 343 -22.69 -19.66 15.68
C ALA A 343 -23.28 -19.88 14.28
N GLY A 344 -24.05 -20.96 14.08
CA GLY A 344 -24.53 -21.38 12.77
C GLY A 344 -23.37 -21.62 11.78
N ASN A 345 -23.68 -21.55 10.48
CA ASN A 345 -22.69 -21.53 9.40
C ASN A 345 -22.14 -20.10 9.12
N ALA A 346 -22.19 -19.18 10.10
CA ALA A 346 -21.89 -17.78 9.87
C ALA A 346 -20.39 -17.58 9.55
N LYS A 347 -20.08 -17.40 8.26
CA LYS A 347 -18.77 -16.96 7.78
C LYS A 347 -18.58 -15.48 8.10
N LYS A 348 -17.34 -15.05 8.35
CA LYS A 348 -17.02 -13.64 8.63
C LYS A 348 -17.25 -12.80 7.37
N GLU A 349 -18.02 -11.72 7.46
CA GLU A 349 -18.10 -10.75 6.36
C GLU A 349 -16.78 -9.94 6.31
N ILE A 350 -16.17 -9.87 5.13
CA ILE A 350 -14.92 -9.18 4.81
C ILE A 350 -15.20 -8.21 3.67
N THR A 351 -14.55 -7.05 3.70
CA THR A 351 -14.61 -6.08 2.60
C THR A 351 -13.37 -6.21 1.73
N ILE A 352 -13.57 -6.38 0.43
CA ILE A 352 -12.53 -6.39 -0.61
C ILE A 352 -12.70 -5.21 -1.53
N THR A 353 -11.60 -4.67 -2.05
CA THR A 353 -11.64 -3.59 -3.04
C THR A 353 -10.88 -4.04 -4.28
N ILE A 354 -11.60 -4.13 -5.39
CA ILE A 354 -11.02 -4.43 -6.70
C ILE A 354 -10.79 -3.12 -7.43
N ILE A 355 -9.55 -2.89 -7.88
CA ILE A 355 -9.12 -1.62 -8.47
C ILE A 355 -9.39 -1.61 -9.98
N GLU A 356 -9.74 -0.44 -10.50
CA GLU A 356 -9.94 -0.21 -11.94
C GLU A 356 -8.66 -0.57 -12.72
N GLY A 357 -8.85 -1.19 -13.89
CA GLY A 357 -7.76 -1.64 -14.74
C GLY A 357 -7.08 -2.92 -14.26
N TRP A 358 -7.50 -3.57 -13.17
CA TRP A 358 -7.02 -4.92 -12.85
C TRP A 358 -7.58 -5.94 -13.84
N ASN A 359 -6.75 -6.91 -14.23
CA ASN A 359 -7.20 -8.08 -14.99
C ASN A 359 -7.62 -9.23 -14.04
N ALA A 360 -8.10 -10.36 -14.58
CA ALA A 360 -8.49 -11.50 -13.76
C ALA A 360 -7.36 -12.04 -12.87
N ASP A 361 -6.11 -11.95 -13.33
CA ASP A 361 -4.92 -12.47 -12.62
C ASP A 361 -4.54 -11.59 -11.44
N ASP A 362 -4.65 -10.27 -11.61
CA ASP A 362 -4.47 -9.29 -10.55
C ASP A 362 -5.51 -9.51 -9.44
N ILE A 363 -6.77 -9.75 -9.83
CA ILE A 363 -7.88 -10.05 -8.91
C ILE A 363 -7.60 -11.36 -8.17
N GLU A 364 -7.23 -12.44 -8.86
CA GLU A 364 -6.90 -13.73 -8.24
C GLU A 364 -5.77 -13.58 -7.23
N SER A 365 -4.69 -12.91 -7.61
CA SER A 365 -3.51 -12.69 -6.77
C SER A 365 -3.87 -11.88 -5.52
N TYR A 366 -4.70 -10.84 -5.67
CA TYR A 366 -5.20 -10.06 -4.55
C TYR A 366 -6.07 -10.91 -3.61
N LEU A 367 -7.06 -11.63 -4.12
CA LEU A 367 -7.96 -12.47 -3.31
C LEU A 367 -7.20 -13.57 -2.57
N ALA A 368 -6.19 -14.18 -3.22
CA ALA A 368 -5.31 -15.16 -2.59
C ALA A 368 -4.46 -14.52 -1.48
N SER A 369 -3.86 -13.34 -1.72
CA SER A 369 -3.06 -12.62 -0.71
C SER A 369 -3.86 -12.24 0.55
N GLN A 370 -5.17 -12.05 0.40
CA GLN A 370 -6.08 -11.74 1.50
C GLN A 370 -6.68 -12.99 2.18
N ASN A 371 -6.27 -14.20 1.75
CA ASN A 371 -6.82 -15.49 2.22
C ASN A 371 -8.35 -15.57 2.07
N ILE A 372 -8.89 -15.12 0.94
CA ILE A 372 -10.34 -15.08 0.70
C ILE A 372 -10.81 -16.31 -0.04
N ILE A 373 -10.07 -16.67 -1.09
CA ILE A 373 -10.24 -17.92 -1.83
C ILE A 373 -9.13 -18.90 -1.41
N HIS A 374 -9.49 -20.17 -1.26
CA HIS A 374 -8.57 -21.25 -0.90
C HIS A 374 -8.68 -22.36 -1.96
N ASP A 375 -7.55 -22.75 -2.53
CA ASP A 375 -7.37 -23.91 -3.44
C ASP A 375 -8.16 -23.90 -4.77
N GLU A 376 -9.11 -22.99 -4.95
CA GLU A 376 -9.90 -22.80 -6.17
C GLU A 376 -9.31 -21.67 -7.02
N SER A 377 -8.94 -21.97 -8.26
CA SER A 377 -8.42 -20.95 -9.17
C SER A 377 -9.53 -20.04 -9.67
N PHE A 378 -9.36 -18.74 -9.49
CA PHE A 378 -10.29 -17.74 -9.98
C PHE A 378 -10.37 -17.77 -11.51
N GLN A 379 -9.23 -17.98 -12.18
CA GLN A 379 -9.17 -18.19 -13.62
C GLN A 379 -10.01 -19.39 -14.10
N ALA A 380 -10.21 -20.42 -13.29
CA ALA A 380 -11.00 -21.58 -13.69
C ALA A 380 -12.45 -21.22 -14.06
N PHE A 381 -12.94 -20.03 -13.71
CA PHE A 381 -14.28 -19.54 -14.05
C PHE A 381 -14.29 -18.37 -15.05
N THR A 382 -13.14 -17.71 -15.26
CA THR A 382 -13.06 -16.53 -16.13
C THR A 382 -12.60 -16.85 -17.54
N GLN A 383 -12.02 -18.03 -17.79
CA GLN A 383 -11.61 -18.47 -19.12
C GLN A 383 -12.81 -18.70 -20.06
N PRO A 384 -12.61 -18.69 -21.40
CA PRO A 384 -13.70 -18.70 -22.38
C PRO A 384 -14.74 -19.81 -22.17
N GLU A 385 -14.32 -21.07 -22.08
CA GLU A 385 -15.21 -22.22 -21.89
C GLU A 385 -16.04 -22.14 -20.59
N PRO A 386 -15.43 -21.98 -19.38
CA PRO A 386 -16.18 -21.79 -18.14
C PRO A 386 -17.11 -20.56 -18.12
N SER A 387 -16.70 -19.48 -18.79
CA SER A 387 -17.45 -18.21 -18.79
C SER A 387 -18.86 -18.34 -19.39
N HIS A 388 -19.09 -19.33 -20.24
CA HIS A 388 -20.38 -19.57 -20.89
C HIS A 388 -21.50 -19.89 -19.92
N THR A 389 -21.16 -20.47 -18.78
CA THR A 389 -22.15 -20.80 -17.74
C THR A 389 -22.82 -19.55 -17.16
N PHE A 390 -22.16 -18.39 -17.21
CA PHE A 390 -22.71 -17.12 -16.71
C PHE A 390 -23.60 -16.41 -17.74
N ALA A 391 -23.44 -16.68 -19.03
CA ALA A 391 -24.18 -16.00 -20.10
C ALA A 391 -25.70 -16.26 -20.04
N ALA A 392 -26.12 -17.39 -19.45
CA ALA A 392 -27.53 -17.68 -19.22
C ALA A 392 -28.18 -16.76 -18.16
N ARG A 393 -27.38 -16.22 -17.23
CA ARG A 393 -27.84 -15.37 -16.12
C ARG A 393 -27.66 -13.88 -16.39
N PHE A 394 -26.64 -13.51 -17.16
CA PHE A 394 -26.26 -12.14 -17.42
C PHE A 394 -26.38 -11.80 -18.91
N GLU A 395 -27.48 -11.14 -19.29
CA GLU A 395 -27.81 -10.86 -20.70
C GLU A 395 -26.74 -10.06 -21.43
N PHE A 396 -26.03 -9.16 -20.74
CA PHE A 396 -24.96 -8.35 -21.33
C PHE A 396 -23.76 -9.17 -21.85
N LEU A 397 -23.66 -10.45 -21.48
CA LEU A 397 -22.63 -11.37 -21.98
C LEU A 397 -23.02 -12.05 -23.31
N LYS A 398 -24.25 -11.85 -23.82
CA LYS A 398 -24.76 -12.56 -25.01
C LYS A 398 -23.96 -12.27 -26.28
N ASP A 399 -23.50 -11.03 -26.44
CA ASP A 399 -22.74 -10.59 -27.62
C ASP A 399 -21.24 -10.86 -27.48
N LYS A 400 -20.81 -11.45 -26.36
CA LYS A 400 -19.41 -11.80 -26.12
C LYS A 400 -19.02 -13.02 -26.98
N PRO A 401 -17.94 -12.96 -27.76
CA PRO A 401 -17.43 -14.11 -28.51
C PRO A 401 -17.14 -15.31 -27.61
N LYS A 402 -17.32 -16.52 -28.15
CA LYS A 402 -17.00 -17.76 -27.42
C LYS A 402 -15.53 -17.95 -27.11
N THR A 403 -14.68 -17.29 -27.85
CA THR A 403 -13.23 -17.28 -27.64
C THR A 403 -12.78 -16.30 -26.55
N ALA A 404 -13.67 -15.45 -26.04
CA ALA A 404 -13.35 -14.45 -25.02
C ALA A 404 -13.78 -14.91 -23.62
N GLY A 405 -12.95 -14.65 -22.61
CA GLY A 405 -13.25 -14.91 -21.19
C GLY A 405 -14.13 -13.82 -20.55
N LEU A 406 -14.12 -13.70 -19.22
CA LEU A 406 -14.84 -12.66 -18.47
C LEU A 406 -14.03 -11.36 -18.28
N GLU A 407 -12.83 -11.27 -18.85
CA GLU A 407 -12.03 -10.05 -18.82
C GLU A 407 -12.84 -8.86 -19.34
N GLY A 408 -12.81 -7.73 -18.63
CA GLY A 408 -13.63 -6.55 -18.91
C GLY A 408 -14.99 -6.50 -18.20
N TYR A 409 -15.50 -7.64 -17.71
CA TYR A 409 -16.84 -7.72 -17.10
C TYR A 409 -16.82 -7.83 -15.58
N LEU A 410 -15.65 -8.08 -14.99
CA LEU A 410 -15.47 -8.18 -13.54
C LEU A 410 -15.36 -6.76 -12.95
N PHE A 411 -16.51 -6.11 -12.75
CA PHE A 411 -16.55 -4.68 -12.47
C PHE A 411 -15.69 -4.29 -11.24
N PRO A 412 -14.82 -3.28 -11.33
CA PRO A 412 -14.01 -2.81 -10.21
C PRO A 412 -14.87 -2.01 -9.21
N ASP A 413 -14.90 -2.44 -7.96
CA ASP A 413 -15.63 -1.77 -6.86
C ASP A 413 -15.20 -2.36 -5.52
N THR A 414 -15.81 -1.88 -4.43
CA THR A 414 -15.69 -2.47 -3.11
C THR A 414 -16.84 -3.44 -2.84
N TYR A 415 -16.50 -4.70 -2.53
CA TYR A 415 -17.45 -5.78 -2.29
C TYR A 415 -17.34 -6.28 -0.86
N ARG A 416 -18.51 -6.49 -0.24
CA ARG A 416 -18.60 -7.35 0.95
C ARG A 416 -18.74 -8.81 0.54
N VAL A 417 -17.89 -9.67 1.05
CA VAL A 417 -17.85 -11.12 0.77
C VAL A 417 -17.68 -11.87 2.08
N PHE A 418 -17.90 -13.18 2.08
CA PHE A 418 -17.69 -13.98 3.27
C PHE A 418 -16.30 -14.65 3.25
N SER A 419 -15.70 -14.86 4.42
CA SER A 419 -14.44 -15.59 4.56
C SER A 419 -14.61 -17.02 4.02
N GLY A 420 -13.81 -17.41 3.02
CA GLY A 420 -13.97 -18.69 2.33
C GLY A 420 -15.16 -18.71 1.37
N SER A 421 -15.54 -17.57 0.78
CA SER A 421 -16.40 -17.53 -0.41
C SER A 421 -15.70 -18.21 -1.58
N SER A 422 -16.48 -18.87 -2.44
CA SER A 422 -15.94 -19.47 -3.68
C SER A 422 -15.58 -18.40 -4.70
N ALA A 423 -14.64 -18.71 -5.61
CA ALA A 423 -14.32 -17.82 -6.71
C ALA A 423 -15.56 -17.50 -7.55
N LYS A 424 -16.41 -18.51 -7.78
CA LYS A 424 -17.68 -18.36 -8.49
C LYS A 424 -18.63 -17.35 -7.83
N GLU A 425 -18.82 -17.42 -6.50
CA GLU A 425 -19.67 -16.46 -5.78
C GLU A 425 -19.19 -15.02 -5.95
N ILE A 426 -17.87 -14.81 -5.87
CA ILE A 426 -17.26 -13.49 -6.03
C ILE A 426 -17.48 -12.99 -7.46
N ILE A 427 -17.24 -13.84 -8.46
CA ILE A 427 -17.47 -13.50 -9.88
C ILE A 427 -18.93 -13.13 -10.14
N GLU A 428 -19.88 -13.92 -9.64
CA GLU A 428 -21.31 -13.60 -9.79
C GLU A 428 -21.68 -12.25 -9.17
N LYS A 429 -21.05 -11.91 -8.04
CA LYS A 429 -21.26 -10.62 -7.38
C LYS A 429 -20.68 -9.45 -8.19
N MET A 430 -19.51 -9.65 -8.81
CA MET A 430 -18.88 -8.67 -9.69
C MET A 430 -19.69 -8.48 -10.99
N LEU A 431 -20.13 -9.56 -11.63
CA LEU A 431 -20.99 -9.52 -12.82
C LEU A 431 -22.35 -8.89 -12.51
N GLY A 432 -22.93 -9.18 -11.34
CA GLY A 432 -24.16 -8.53 -10.89
C GLY A 432 -23.97 -7.02 -10.61
N ASN A 433 -22.77 -6.60 -10.21
CA ASN A 433 -22.46 -5.18 -10.09
C ASN A 433 -22.26 -4.53 -11.46
N PHE A 434 -21.57 -5.20 -12.38
CA PHE A 434 -21.46 -4.77 -13.78
C PHE A 434 -22.85 -4.50 -14.38
N ASP A 435 -23.78 -5.44 -14.18
CA ASP A 435 -25.18 -5.33 -14.63
C ASP A 435 -25.85 -4.05 -14.10
N LYS A 436 -25.69 -3.78 -12.80
CA LYS A 436 -26.25 -2.58 -12.14
C LYS A 436 -25.64 -1.28 -12.62
N LYS A 437 -24.34 -1.28 -12.95
CA LYS A 437 -23.61 -0.07 -13.36
C LYS A 437 -23.85 0.25 -14.82
N LEU A 438 -23.96 -0.78 -15.66
CA LEU A 438 -24.39 -0.65 -17.05
C LEU A 438 -25.91 -0.60 -17.12
N ILE A 439 -26.48 0.50 -16.62
CA ILE A 439 -27.94 0.72 -16.56
C ILE A 439 -28.60 0.56 -17.95
N PRO A 440 -29.90 0.23 -18.01
CA PRO A 440 -30.61 0.00 -19.28
C PRO A 440 -30.45 1.12 -20.31
N GLU A 441 -30.41 2.39 -19.86
CA GLU A 441 -30.22 3.55 -20.71
C GLU A 441 -28.88 3.50 -21.46
N LEU A 442 -27.80 3.09 -20.78
CA LEU A 442 -26.49 2.93 -21.39
C LEU A 442 -26.50 1.78 -22.40
N ARG A 443 -27.13 0.65 -22.09
CA ARG A 443 -27.24 -0.50 -23.02
C ARG A 443 -27.99 -0.13 -24.30
N ASN A 444 -29.11 0.58 -24.13
CA ASN A 444 -29.93 1.04 -25.25
C ASN A 444 -29.15 2.03 -26.12
N GLU A 445 -28.34 2.90 -25.51
CA GLU A 445 -27.50 3.82 -26.26
C GLU A 445 -26.37 3.11 -27.03
N ILE A 446 -25.72 2.10 -26.43
CA ILE A 446 -24.73 1.25 -27.10
C ILE A 446 -25.34 0.63 -28.37
N SER A 447 -26.51 0.01 -28.22
CA SER A 447 -27.24 -0.61 -29.34
C SER A 447 -27.64 0.42 -30.41
N ARG A 448 -28.16 1.59 -30.00
CA ARG A 448 -28.51 2.69 -30.92
C ARG A 448 -27.33 3.21 -31.73
N LYS A 449 -26.12 3.19 -31.18
CA LYS A 449 -24.89 3.57 -31.88
C LYS A 449 -24.34 2.46 -32.78
N GLY A 450 -25.05 1.34 -32.92
CA GLY A 450 -24.65 0.19 -33.73
C GLY A 450 -23.43 -0.54 -33.18
N LYS A 451 -23.22 -0.46 -31.86
CA LYS A 451 -22.13 -1.12 -31.15
C LYS A 451 -22.66 -2.23 -30.25
N THR A 452 -21.83 -3.24 -30.02
CA THR A 452 -22.08 -4.27 -29.02
C THR A 452 -21.49 -3.85 -27.68
N ILE A 453 -22.01 -4.41 -26.58
CA ILE A 453 -21.41 -4.22 -25.26
C ILE A 453 -19.96 -4.70 -25.25
N PHE A 454 -19.67 -5.81 -25.94
CA PHE A 454 -18.33 -6.35 -26.07
C PHE A 454 -17.35 -5.37 -26.71
N GLU A 455 -17.72 -4.68 -27.79
CA GLU A 455 -16.87 -3.67 -28.41
C GLU A 455 -16.61 -2.47 -27.48
N ILE A 456 -17.64 -2.02 -26.75
CA ILE A 456 -17.53 -0.88 -25.83
C ILE A 456 -16.64 -1.24 -24.64
N VAL A 457 -16.82 -2.41 -24.03
CA VAL A 457 -15.99 -2.88 -22.92
C VAL A 457 -14.55 -3.11 -23.37
N THR A 458 -14.35 -3.64 -24.58
CA THR A 458 -13.01 -3.81 -25.15
C THR A 458 -12.33 -2.46 -25.31
N MET A 459 -13.00 -1.48 -25.93
CA MET A 459 -12.47 -0.12 -26.06
C MET A 459 -12.20 0.54 -24.70
N ALA A 460 -13.12 0.40 -23.74
CA ALA A 460 -12.98 0.93 -22.40
C ALA A 460 -11.75 0.35 -21.67
N SER A 461 -11.48 -0.95 -21.83
CA SER A 461 -10.30 -1.59 -21.22
C SER A 461 -8.97 -1.07 -21.79
N LEU A 462 -8.96 -0.64 -23.06
CA LEU A 462 -7.79 0.02 -23.67
C LEU A 462 -7.61 1.43 -23.09
N ILE A 463 -8.69 2.20 -23.03
CA ILE A 463 -8.69 3.57 -22.50
C ILE A 463 -8.24 3.60 -21.03
N GLU A 464 -8.76 2.67 -20.22
CA GLU A 464 -8.43 2.52 -18.80
C GLU A 464 -6.92 2.37 -18.57
N LYS A 465 -6.25 1.58 -19.42
CA LYS A 465 -4.81 1.32 -19.28
C LYS A 465 -3.93 2.45 -19.84
N GLU A 466 -4.47 3.33 -20.67
CA GLU A 466 -3.69 4.37 -21.36
C GLU A 466 -3.76 5.73 -20.69
N VAL A 467 -4.88 6.05 -20.03
CA VAL A 467 -5.19 7.42 -19.60
C VAL A 467 -5.81 7.48 -18.22
N VAL A 468 -5.27 8.38 -17.38
CA VAL A 468 -5.72 8.58 -15.99
C VAL A 468 -6.86 9.60 -15.88
N SER A 469 -6.82 10.71 -16.62
CA SER A 469 -7.81 11.80 -16.48
C SER A 469 -9.08 11.53 -17.29
N ASP A 470 -10.24 11.89 -16.74
CA ASP A 470 -11.54 11.68 -17.42
C ASP A 470 -11.69 12.51 -18.69
N GLU A 471 -11.17 13.74 -18.70
CA GLU A 471 -11.19 14.59 -19.90
C GLU A 471 -10.35 13.99 -21.03
N ASP A 472 -9.16 13.47 -20.73
CA ASP A 472 -8.28 12.90 -21.74
C ASP A 472 -8.82 11.54 -22.23
N ARG A 473 -9.49 10.75 -21.35
CA ARG A 473 -10.14 9.48 -21.72
C ARG A 473 -11.13 9.67 -22.87
N ALA A 474 -11.97 10.72 -22.82
CA ALA A 474 -12.93 11.00 -23.88
C ALA A 474 -12.23 11.37 -25.21
N VAL A 475 -11.14 12.13 -25.16
CA VAL A 475 -10.36 12.50 -26.36
C VAL A 475 -9.64 11.29 -26.95
N VAL A 476 -8.98 10.47 -26.11
CA VAL A 476 -8.33 9.23 -26.54
C VAL A 476 -9.33 8.24 -27.12
N SER A 477 -10.52 8.12 -26.51
CA SER A 477 -11.61 7.34 -27.10
C SER A 477 -11.95 7.80 -28.52
N GLY A 478 -12.08 9.12 -28.73
CA GLY A 478 -12.32 9.69 -30.05
C GLY A 478 -11.20 9.40 -31.04
N ILE A 479 -9.95 9.39 -30.60
CA ILE A 479 -8.80 9.01 -31.44
C ILE A 479 -8.86 7.52 -31.83
N LEU A 480 -9.08 6.63 -30.87
CA LEU A 480 -9.09 5.18 -31.11
C LEU A 480 -10.26 4.75 -32.00
N TRP A 481 -11.47 5.29 -31.77
CA TRP A 481 -12.61 5.04 -32.66
C TRP A 481 -12.37 5.57 -34.07
N LYS A 482 -11.78 6.76 -34.20
CA LYS A 482 -11.44 7.32 -35.52
C LYS A 482 -10.39 6.49 -36.24
N ARG A 483 -9.34 6.02 -35.55
CA ARG A 483 -8.34 5.11 -36.13
C ARG A 483 -9.00 3.84 -36.65
N LEU A 484 -9.88 3.24 -35.85
CA LEU A 484 -10.63 2.06 -36.24
C LEU A 484 -11.46 2.30 -37.52
N GLN A 485 -12.19 3.42 -37.57
CA GLN A 485 -12.98 3.81 -38.74
C GLN A 485 -12.12 4.03 -39.99
N LEU A 486 -10.92 4.58 -39.83
CA LEU A 486 -9.97 4.82 -40.92
C LEU A 486 -9.11 3.60 -41.29
N GLY A 487 -9.31 2.45 -40.63
CA GLY A 487 -8.50 1.24 -40.86
C GLY A 487 -7.04 1.36 -40.39
N ILE A 488 -6.74 2.31 -39.50
CA ILE A 488 -5.42 2.51 -38.90
C ILE A 488 -5.30 1.56 -37.69
N PRO A 489 -4.21 0.78 -37.55
CA PRO A 489 -3.96 -0.03 -36.35
C PRO A 489 -4.01 0.81 -35.07
N LEU A 490 -4.58 0.27 -34.00
CA LEU A 490 -4.76 1.04 -32.76
C LEU A 490 -3.42 1.34 -32.08
N GLN A 491 -2.46 0.39 -32.14
CA GLN A 491 -1.09 0.52 -31.61
C GLN A 491 -1.07 0.93 -30.13
N VAL A 492 -1.80 0.17 -29.31
CA VAL A 492 -1.94 0.40 -27.87
C VAL A 492 -0.94 -0.48 -27.13
N ASP A 493 -0.01 0.14 -26.41
CA ASP A 493 1.09 -0.52 -25.70
C ASP A 493 0.56 -1.48 -24.62
N ALA A 494 -0.52 -1.11 -23.94
CA ALA A 494 -1.16 -1.95 -22.93
C ALA A 494 -1.56 -3.34 -23.47
N THR A 495 -1.86 -3.48 -24.76
CA THR A 495 -2.17 -4.78 -25.36
C THR A 495 -0.96 -5.71 -25.46
N ILE A 496 0.23 -5.15 -25.68
CA ILE A 496 1.48 -5.93 -25.70
C ILE A 496 1.85 -6.39 -24.31
N ASN A 497 1.64 -5.54 -23.30
CA ASN A 497 1.84 -5.93 -21.90
C ASN A 497 0.88 -7.04 -21.49
N TYR A 498 -0.38 -6.97 -21.92
CA TYR A 498 -1.35 -8.03 -21.68
C TYR A 498 -0.90 -9.38 -22.27
N ILE A 499 -0.43 -9.38 -23.53
CA ILE A 499 0.08 -10.59 -24.20
C ILE A 499 1.27 -11.18 -23.45
N ARG A 500 2.26 -10.33 -23.11
CA ARG A 500 3.47 -10.77 -22.39
C ARG A 500 3.14 -11.39 -21.04
N ASN A 501 2.16 -10.84 -20.33
CA ASN A 501 1.73 -11.38 -19.04
C ASN A 501 1.07 -12.76 -19.21
N GLN A 502 0.25 -12.95 -20.25
CA GLN A 502 -0.36 -14.25 -20.53
C GLN A 502 0.64 -15.30 -21.01
N GLU A 503 1.53 -14.97 -21.96
CA GLU A 503 2.45 -15.96 -22.57
C GLU A 503 3.62 -16.34 -21.65
N LEU A 504 4.09 -15.41 -20.83
CA LEU A 504 5.27 -15.64 -19.98
C LEU A 504 4.92 -16.14 -18.57
N GLY A 505 3.63 -16.23 -18.22
CA GLY A 505 3.18 -16.62 -16.89
C GLY A 505 3.72 -15.73 -15.76
N ILE A 506 4.17 -14.51 -16.10
CA ILE A 506 4.76 -13.57 -15.16
C ILE A 506 3.61 -12.92 -14.39
N ARG A 507 3.43 -13.36 -13.15
CA ARG A 507 2.45 -12.82 -12.21
C ARG A 507 2.98 -11.51 -11.65
N ASN A 508 2.15 -10.46 -11.71
CA ASN A 508 2.43 -9.09 -11.26
C ASN A 508 3.45 -8.29 -12.09
N TYR A 509 3.26 -6.97 -11.96
CA TYR A 509 4.06 -5.76 -12.27
C TYR A 509 5.61 -5.84 -12.35
N GLU A 510 6.24 -7.01 -12.19
CA GLU A 510 7.69 -7.19 -12.15
C GLU A 510 8.39 -6.91 -13.49
N ASN A 511 7.64 -6.78 -14.59
CA ASN A 511 8.22 -6.46 -15.89
C ASN A 511 7.82 -5.07 -16.39
N ASN A 512 8.12 -4.05 -15.58
CA ASN A 512 8.15 -2.63 -15.95
C ASN A 512 9.22 -2.30 -17.02
N ARG A 513 9.70 -3.30 -17.76
CA ARG A 513 10.54 -3.09 -18.93
C ARG A 513 9.68 -2.48 -20.03
N LYS A 514 10.13 -1.31 -20.50
CA LYS A 514 9.60 -0.61 -21.67
C LYS A 514 9.44 -1.57 -22.85
N ILE A 515 8.27 -1.53 -23.48
CA ILE A 515 7.97 -2.32 -24.69
C ILE A 515 9.04 -2.04 -25.73
N SER A 516 9.72 -3.10 -26.15
CA SER A 516 10.71 -3.05 -27.22
C SER A 516 10.05 -3.19 -28.58
N ILE A 517 10.76 -2.80 -29.64
CA ILE A 517 10.28 -3.00 -31.02
C ILE A 517 10.04 -4.49 -31.31
N ALA A 518 10.80 -5.39 -30.69
CA ALA A 518 10.59 -6.83 -30.83
C ALA A 518 9.24 -7.27 -30.25
N ASP A 519 8.85 -6.73 -29.09
CA ASP A 519 7.58 -7.08 -28.44
C ASP A 519 6.36 -6.67 -29.29
N THR A 520 6.46 -5.59 -30.08
CA THR A 520 5.38 -5.18 -31.00
C THR A 520 5.13 -6.17 -32.14
N LYS A 521 6.00 -7.17 -32.31
CA LYS A 521 5.91 -8.19 -33.36
C LYS A 521 5.41 -9.55 -32.85
N ILE A 522 5.01 -9.66 -31.57
CA ILE A 522 4.45 -10.90 -31.02
C ILE A 522 3.16 -11.24 -31.76
N ASP A 523 3.07 -12.44 -32.32
CA ASP A 523 1.88 -12.91 -33.01
C ASP A 523 0.80 -13.31 -32.01
N SER A 524 -0.19 -12.43 -31.82
CA SER A 524 -1.32 -12.66 -30.92
C SER A 524 -2.53 -11.86 -31.39
N PRO A 525 -3.75 -12.38 -31.25
CA PRO A 525 -4.96 -11.66 -31.68
C PRO A 525 -5.30 -10.47 -30.78
N TYR A 526 -4.54 -10.25 -29.69
CA TYR A 526 -4.57 -9.02 -28.91
C TYR A 526 -3.61 -7.94 -29.43
N ASN A 527 -2.69 -8.27 -30.35
CA ASN A 527 -1.65 -7.35 -30.79
C ASN A 527 -2.20 -6.30 -31.76
N THR A 528 -2.47 -5.11 -31.23
CA THR A 528 -3.00 -3.97 -31.99
C THR A 528 -1.98 -3.23 -32.87
N TYR A 529 -0.72 -3.69 -32.89
CA TYR A 529 0.30 -3.25 -33.85
C TYR A 529 0.26 -4.05 -35.15
N LEU A 530 -0.01 -5.36 -35.06
CA LEU A 530 -0.06 -6.28 -36.21
C LEU A 530 -1.45 -6.37 -36.83
N TYR A 531 -2.49 -6.43 -35.98
CA TYR A 531 -3.87 -6.64 -36.43
C TYR A 531 -4.67 -5.33 -36.39
N ARG A 532 -5.37 -5.06 -37.49
CA ARG A 532 -6.35 -3.97 -37.56
C ARG A 532 -7.65 -4.40 -36.89
N GLY A 533 -8.33 -3.47 -36.25
CA GLY A 533 -9.55 -3.77 -35.50
C GLY A 533 -9.38 -3.54 -34.01
N LEU A 534 -10.42 -3.90 -33.26
CA LEU A 534 -10.29 -4.14 -31.83
C LEU A 534 -9.52 -5.45 -31.59
N PRO A 535 -8.80 -5.59 -30.47
CA PRO A 535 -8.21 -6.87 -30.08
C PRO A 535 -9.29 -7.94 -29.85
N ALA A 536 -8.88 -9.21 -29.74
CA ALA A 536 -9.79 -10.35 -29.50
C ALA A 536 -10.68 -10.24 -28.26
N GLY A 537 -10.37 -9.32 -27.34
CA GLY A 537 -11.23 -8.97 -26.22
C GLY A 537 -10.63 -7.89 -25.32
N PRO A 538 -11.28 -7.59 -24.19
CA PRO A 538 -10.76 -6.66 -23.20
C PRO A 538 -9.44 -7.14 -22.60
N ILE A 539 -8.59 -6.20 -22.18
CA ILE A 539 -7.27 -6.48 -21.57
C ILE A 539 -7.22 -6.19 -20.06
N SER A 540 -8.32 -5.70 -19.50
CA SER A 540 -8.52 -5.42 -18.08
C SER A 540 -9.98 -5.12 -17.79
N ASN A 541 -10.33 -4.93 -16.51
CA ASN A 541 -11.67 -4.54 -16.07
C ASN A 541 -11.76 -3.01 -15.89
N PRO A 542 -12.47 -2.30 -16.79
CA PRO A 542 -12.56 -0.84 -16.76
C PRO A 542 -13.54 -0.32 -15.71
N GLY A 543 -13.29 0.89 -15.23
CA GLY A 543 -14.24 1.66 -14.43
C GLY A 543 -15.40 2.22 -15.25
N ILE A 544 -16.42 2.75 -14.57
CA ILE A 544 -17.58 3.36 -15.24
C ILE A 544 -17.20 4.61 -16.05
N SER A 545 -16.16 5.35 -15.63
CA SER A 545 -15.65 6.50 -16.35
C SER A 545 -15.08 6.11 -17.73
N ALA A 546 -14.27 5.05 -17.80
CA ALA A 546 -13.72 4.53 -19.05
C ALA A 546 -14.82 3.95 -19.97
N ILE A 547 -15.81 3.25 -19.41
CA ILE A 547 -16.98 2.78 -20.18
C ILE A 547 -17.75 3.96 -20.78
N ARG A 548 -18.00 5.01 -19.99
CA ARG A 548 -18.65 6.23 -20.50
C ARG A 548 -17.80 6.92 -21.56
N ALA A 549 -16.49 7.04 -21.37
CA ALA A 549 -15.59 7.61 -22.37
C ALA A 549 -15.64 6.83 -23.69
N ALA A 550 -15.66 5.49 -23.64
CA ALA A 550 -15.80 4.63 -24.81
C ALA A 550 -17.14 4.85 -25.55
N MET A 551 -18.22 5.13 -24.85
CA MET A 551 -19.55 5.40 -25.42
C MET A 551 -19.72 6.82 -25.96
N TYR A 552 -19.10 7.80 -25.29
CA TYR A 552 -19.20 9.23 -25.58
C TYR A 552 -17.82 9.79 -25.95
N PRO A 553 -17.22 9.35 -27.07
CA PRO A 553 -15.95 9.88 -27.50
C PRO A 553 -16.06 11.37 -27.81
N LYS A 554 -15.00 12.11 -27.47
CA LYS A 554 -14.85 13.52 -27.85
C LYS A 554 -14.15 13.63 -29.19
N GLU A 555 -14.84 14.19 -30.17
CA GLU A 555 -14.23 14.52 -31.45
C GLU A 555 -13.08 15.52 -31.26
N SER A 556 -12.01 15.30 -32.01
CA SER A 556 -10.81 16.15 -31.97
C SER A 556 -10.07 16.06 -33.30
N PRO A 557 -9.15 16.98 -33.63
CA PRO A 557 -8.33 16.87 -34.84
C PRO A 557 -7.17 15.86 -34.68
N TYR A 558 -7.03 15.21 -33.53
CA TYR A 558 -5.90 14.35 -33.22
C TYR A 558 -6.06 12.96 -33.80
N LEU A 559 -4.92 12.35 -34.13
CA LEU A 559 -4.80 10.95 -34.55
C LEU A 559 -3.78 10.19 -33.71
N TYR A 560 -3.02 10.87 -32.86
CA TYR A 560 -1.95 10.28 -32.06
C TYR A 560 -2.01 10.85 -30.65
N TYR A 561 -1.61 10.04 -29.68
CA TYR A 561 -1.48 10.45 -28.30
C TYR A 561 -0.31 9.69 -27.65
N LEU A 562 0.28 10.27 -26.62
CA LEU A 562 1.20 9.57 -25.72
C LEU A 562 0.94 10.02 -24.29
N SER A 563 1.08 9.09 -23.35
CA SER A 563 1.07 9.37 -21.93
C SER A 563 2.51 9.57 -21.45
N THR A 564 2.76 10.72 -20.83
CA THR A 564 4.07 11.03 -20.21
C THR A 564 4.25 10.26 -18.90
N PRO A 565 5.49 10.03 -18.43
CA PRO A 565 5.74 9.42 -17.13
C PRO A 565 5.08 10.16 -15.95
N GLU A 566 4.82 11.47 -16.11
CA GLU A 566 4.13 12.30 -15.13
C GLU A 566 2.59 12.19 -15.17
N GLY A 567 2.04 11.31 -16.02
CA GLY A 567 0.61 11.03 -16.14
C GLY A 567 -0.18 12.01 -17.01
N LYS A 568 0.50 12.94 -17.70
CA LYS A 568 -0.14 13.87 -18.66
C LYS A 568 -0.23 13.23 -20.05
N THR A 569 -1.38 13.34 -20.71
CA THR A 569 -1.55 12.95 -22.11
C THR A 569 -1.19 14.10 -23.04
N ILE A 570 -0.38 13.81 -24.06
CA ILE A 570 -0.02 14.73 -25.15
C ILE A 570 -0.67 14.24 -26.43
N PHE A 571 -1.40 15.13 -27.10
CA PHE A 571 -2.13 14.83 -28.32
C PHE A 571 -1.45 15.43 -29.55
N SER A 572 -1.38 14.66 -30.62
CA SER A 572 -0.74 15.04 -31.87
C SER A 572 -1.65 14.78 -33.07
N ARG A 573 -1.64 15.71 -34.03
CA ARG A 573 -2.43 15.62 -35.27
C ARG A 573 -1.73 14.75 -36.29
N THR A 574 -0.41 14.89 -36.40
CA THR A 574 0.43 14.17 -37.36
C THR A 574 1.36 13.17 -36.66
N LEU A 575 1.88 12.21 -37.44
CA LEU A 575 2.89 11.27 -36.95
C LEU A 575 4.21 11.98 -36.61
N GLU A 576 4.56 13.04 -37.35
CA GLU A 576 5.74 13.84 -37.10
C GLU A 576 5.66 14.55 -35.73
N ASP A 577 4.55 15.24 -35.46
CA ASP A 577 4.29 15.86 -34.15
C ASP A 577 4.34 14.82 -33.02
N HIS A 578 3.81 13.61 -33.27
CA HIS A 578 3.85 12.50 -32.32
C HIS A 578 5.27 12.02 -32.06
N ASN A 579 6.10 11.86 -33.09
CA ASN A 579 7.48 11.44 -32.96
C ASN A 579 8.34 12.49 -32.24
N ILE A 580 8.12 13.78 -32.53
CA ILE A 580 8.75 14.89 -31.80
C ILE A 580 8.32 14.85 -30.33
N ALA A 581 7.03 14.63 -30.05
CA ALA A 581 6.53 14.50 -28.68
C ALA A 581 7.12 13.27 -27.97
N LYS A 582 7.22 12.12 -28.64
CA LYS A 582 7.91 10.93 -28.11
C LYS A 582 9.37 11.22 -27.78
N ALA A 583 10.11 11.88 -28.67
CA ALA A 583 11.50 12.27 -28.46
C ALA A 583 11.66 13.30 -27.31
N LYS A 584 10.65 14.13 -27.09
CA LYS A 584 10.67 15.14 -26.02
C LYS A 584 10.32 14.56 -24.65
N TYR A 585 9.37 13.63 -24.59
CA TYR A 585 8.76 13.18 -23.35
C TYR A 585 9.09 11.73 -22.95
N LEU A 586 9.52 10.86 -23.88
CA LEU A 586 9.73 9.42 -23.64
C LEU A 586 11.19 8.93 -23.81
N THR A 587 12.11 9.79 -24.23
CA THR A 587 13.56 9.48 -24.34
C THR A 587 14.32 10.01 -23.12
N LYS A 588 14.25 9.26 -22.01
CA LYS A 588 15.23 9.23 -20.93
C LYS A 588 15.35 7.79 -20.44
#